data_AF-A0A7C1A9J4-F1
#
_entry.id   AF-A0A7C1A9J4-F1
#
_cell.length_a   1.000
_cell.length_b   1.000
_cell.length_c   1.000
_cell.angle_alpha   90.00
_cell.angle_beta   90.00
_cell.angle_gamma   90.00
#
_symmetry.space_group_name_H-M   'P 1'
#
loop_
_entity.id
_entity.type
_entity.pdbx_description
1 polymer ?
#
loop_
_entity_poly.entity_id
_entity_poly.type
_entity_poly.pdbx_seq_one_letter_code
_entity_poly.pdbx_strand_id
1 'polypeptide(L)' 'TRIAYGLPIGGDIEFADEVTLTKALEGRREV' A
#
# COMPACT_ATOMS: atom_id res chain seq x y z
N THR A 1 16.93 5.00 7.27
CA THR A 1 15.93 4.68 6.24
C THR A 1 14.80 3.88 6.89
N ARG A 2 13.55 4.05 6.45
CA ARG A 2 12.36 3.39 7.03
C ARG A 2 11.74 2.51 5.94
N ILE A 3 11.32 1.30 6.31
CA ILE A 3 10.68 0.35 5.38
C ILE A 3 9.35 0.96 4.93
N ALA A 4 9.02 0.80 3.65
CA ALA A 4 7.75 1.24 3.10
C ALA A 4 6.59 0.44 3.70
N TYR A 5 5.47 1.11 3.94
CA TYR A 5 4.21 0.50 4.34
C TYR A 5 3.23 0.64 3.18
N GLY A 6 2.53 -0.44 2.84
CA GLY A 6 1.60 -0.46 1.72
C GLY A 6 1.24 -1.89 1.34
N LEU A 7 0.54 -2.02 0.21
CA LEU A 7 0.10 -3.32 -0.29
C LEU A 7 1.31 -4.17 -0.73
N PRO A 8 1.39 -5.46 -0.34
CA PRO A 8 2.47 -6.34 -0.78
C PRO A 8 2.34 -6.67 -2.27
N ILE A 9 3.47 -7.01 -2.90
CA ILE A 9 3.49 -7.47 -4.29
C ILE A 9 2.69 -8.77 -4.40
N GLY A 10 1.73 -8.80 -5.32
CA GLY A 10 0.84 -9.95 -5.54
C GLY A 10 -0.33 -10.05 -4.55
N GLY A 11 -0.51 -9.07 -3.66
CA GLY A 11 -1.73 -8.94 -2.86
C GLY A 11 -2.87 -8.35 -3.69
N ASP A 12 -4.08 -8.87 -3.50
CA ASP A 12 -5.28 -8.31 -4.12
C ASP A 12 -5.85 -7.17 -3.26
N ILE A 13 -6.38 -6.14 -3.92
CA ILE A 13 -7.00 -4.99 -3.27
C ILE A 13 -8.28 -5.38 -2.51
N GLU A 14 -9.01 -6.39 -3.00
CA GLU A 14 -10.28 -6.83 -2.42
C GLU A 14 -10.13 -7.48 -1.03
N PHE A 15 -8.92 -7.93 -0.69
CA PHE A 15 -8.59 -8.53 0.60
C PHE A 15 -7.71 -7.64 1.47
N ALA A 16 -7.39 -6.43 0.99
CA ALA A 16 -6.60 -5.47 1.74
C ALA A 16 -7.46 -4.71 2.74
N ASP A 17 -6.94 -4.48 3.93
CA ASP A 17 -7.59 -3.62 4.91
C ASP A 17 -7.52 -2.14 4.51
N GLU A 18 -8.50 -1.36 4.97
CA GLU A 18 -8.62 0.07 4.65
C GLU A 18 -7.38 0.89 5.08
N VAL A 19 -6.72 0.50 6.17
CA VAL A 19 -5.53 1.20 6.67
C VAL A 19 -4.34 0.97 5.74
N THR A 20 -4.17 -0.25 5.24
CA THR A 20 -3.14 -0.59 4.24
C THR A 20 -3.37 0.17 2.94
N LEU A 21 -4.62 0.25 2.47
CA LEU A 21 -4.96 0.98 1.25
C LEU A 21 -4.70 2.47 1.38
N THR A 22 -5.11 3.07 2.50
CA THR A 22 -4.87 4.49 2.78
C THR A 22 -3.38 4.81 2.74
N LYS A 23 -2.56 4.02 3.43
CA LYS A 23 -1.09 4.20 3.46
C LYS A 23 -0.45 3.99 2.08
N ALA A 24 -0.92 3.01 1.32
CA ALA A 24 -0.41 2.75 -0.02
C ALA A 24 -0.72 3.92 -0.98
N LEU A 25 -1.89 4.54 -0.85
CA LEU A 25 -2.29 5.69 -1.65
C LEU A 25 -1.54 6.96 -1.25
N GLU A 26 -1.37 7.22 0.04
CA GLU A 26 -0.55 8.35 0.54
C GLU A 26 0.91 8.24 0.09
N GLY A 27 1.45 7.01 0.02
CA GLY A 27 2.81 6.73 -0.43
C GLY A 27 2.97 6.61 -1.94
N ARG A 28 1.90 6.76 -2.73
CA ARG A 28 1.94 6.58 -4.19
C ARG A 28 2.79 7.67 -4.83
N ARG A 29 3.83 7.25 -5.55
CA ARG A 29 4.64 8.12 -6.41
C ARG A 29 4.15 8.02 -7.85
N GLU A 30 4.19 9.12 -8.58
CA GLU A 30 4.04 9.06 -10.04
C GLU A 30 5.16 8.20 -10.62
N VAL A 31 4.79 7.38 -11.60
CA VAL A 31 5.69 6.46 -12.31
C VAL A 31 6.53 7.21 -13.33
#